data_AF-A0A0Q8ZZE8-F1
#
_entry.id   AF-A0A0Q8ZZE8-F1
#
_cell.length_a   1.000
_cell.length_b   1.000
_cell.length_c   1.000
_cell.angle_alpha   90.00
_cell.angle_beta   90.00
_cell.angle_gamma   90.00
#
_symmetry.space_group_name_H-M   'P 1'
#
loop_
_entity.id
_entity.type
_entity.pdbx_description
1 polymer ?
#
loop_
_entity_poly.entity_id
_entity_poly.type
_entity_poly.pdbx_seq_one_letter_code
_entity_poly.pdbx_strand_id
1 'polypeptide(L)' 'MPEIKIAEELSGQHIGREIQFPWKFPRSAVEANVWGELREVHHDAGDEIVVWLASLSEDMGGEKSEFVVRRGTKVTVV' A
#
# COMPACT_ATOMS: atom_id res chain seq x y z
N MET A 1 13.76 -1.70 11.87
CA MET A 1 13.53 -3.13 11.56
C MET A 1 12.17 -3.19 10.89
N PRO A 2 12.04 -3.90 9.75
CA PRO A 2 10.77 -3.99 9.06
C PRO A 2 9.73 -4.66 9.96
N GLU A 3 8.53 -4.11 9.96
CA GLU A 3 7.39 -4.58 10.74
C GLU A 3 6.38 -5.22 9.79
N ILE A 4 5.77 -6.34 10.20
CA ILE A 4 4.69 -6.97 9.44
C ILE A 4 3.37 -6.55 10.07
N LYS A 5 2.52 -5.92 9.26
CA LYS A 5 1.14 -5.56 9.58
C LYS A 5 0.17 -6.36 8.74
N ILE A 6 -1.06 -6.44 9.21
CA ILE A 6 -2.20 -6.76 8.36
C ILE A 6 -2.73 -5.44 7.77
N ALA A 7 -3.25 -5.46 6.54
CA ALA A 7 -3.66 -4.25 5.81
C ALA A 7 -4.59 -3.33 6.61
N GLU A 8 -5.57 -3.87 7.35
CA GLU A 8 -6.49 -3.10 8.19
C GLU A 8 -5.85 -2.47 9.44
N GLU A 9 -4.61 -2.82 9.78
CA GLU A 9 -3.84 -2.22 10.86
C GLU A 9 -3.02 -1.01 10.40
N LEU A 10 -2.96 -0.76 9.08
CA LEU A 10 -2.39 0.47 8.55
C LEU A 10 -3.21 1.67 9.04
N SER A 11 -2.54 2.79 9.22
CA SER A 11 -3.15 3.98 9.83
C SER A 11 -2.29 5.21 9.54
N GLY A 12 -2.76 6.38 9.99
CA GLY A 12 -2.03 7.63 9.90
C GLY A 12 -0.60 7.59 10.47
N GLN A 13 -0.31 6.68 11.41
CA GLN A 13 1.03 6.52 11.99
C GLN A 13 2.06 5.93 11.01
N HIS A 14 1.59 5.34 9.92
CA HIS A 14 2.44 4.71 8.91
C HIS A 14 2.65 5.60 7.68
N ILE A 15 2.03 6.79 7.62
CA ILE A 15 2.25 7.75 6.53
C ILE A 15 3.71 8.20 6.52
N GLY A 16 4.30 8.27 5.33
CA GLY A 16 5.71 8.61 5.13
C GLY A 16 6.66 7.41 5.24
N ARG A 17 6.15 6.22 5.62
CA ARG A 17 6.93 4.98 5.60
C ARG A 17 6.79 4.29 4.25
N GLU A 18 7.83 3.55 3.88
CA GLU A 18 7.75 2.62 2.76
C GLU A 18 6.96 1.39 3.17
N ILE A 19 5.99 1.01 2.33
CA ILE A 19 5.24 -0.24 2.51
C ILE A 19 5.39 -1.14 1.29
N GLN A 20 5.29 -2.44 1.51
CA GLN A 20 5.33 -3.46 0.45
C GLN A 20 4.24 -4.52 0.67
N PHE A 21 3.53 -4.89 -0.39
CA PHE A 21 2.48 -5.92 -0.35
C PHE A 21 2.30 -6.63 -1.69
N PRO A 22 1.79 -7.89 -1.69
CA PRO A 22 1.41 -8.57 -2.91
C PRO A 22 0.15 -7.94 -3.50
N TRP A 23 0.14 -7.74 -4.81
CA TRP A 23 -0.99 -7.17 -5.53
C TRP A 23 -1.22 -7.88 -6.85
N LYS A 24 -2.49 -8.12 -7.17
CA LYS A 24 -2.93 -8.74 -8.41
C LYS A 24 -3.45 -7.68 -9.37
N PHE A 25 -2.86 -7.61 -10.55
CA PHE A 25 -3.26 -6.62 -11.55
C PHE A 25 -4.70 -6.87 -12.03
N PRO A 26 -5.58 -5.86 -11.99
CA PRO A 26 -6.93 -5.96 -12.53
C PRO A 26 -6.82 -6.30 -14.02
N ARG A 27 -7.42 -7.41 -14.45
CA ARG A 27 -7.43 -7.93 -15.83
C ARG A 27 -6.22 -8.78 -16.25
N SER A 28 -5.37 -9.22 -15.33
CA SER A 28 -4.37 -10.25 -15.66
C SER A 28 -4.23 -11.32 -14.57
N ALA A 29 -3.51 -12.40 -14.90
CA ALA A 29 -3.10 -13.42 -13.94
C ALA A 29 -1.77 -13.06 -13.24
N VAL A 30 -1.28 -11.83 -13.43
CA VAL A 30 0.00 -11.39 -12.87
C VAL A 30 -0.22 -10.94 -11.43
N GLU A 31 0.60 -11.48 -10.54
CA GLU A 31 0.78 -11.04 -9.17
C GLU A 31 2.21 -10.50 -9.03
N ALA A 32 2.34 -9.35 -8.38
CA ALA A 32 3.64 -8.75 -8.10
C ALA A 32 3.64 -8.14 -6.71
N ASN A 33 4.83 -7.98 -6.14
CA ASN A 33 4.99 -7.15 -4.96
C ASN A 33 5.06 -5.68 -5.40
N VAL A 34 4.15 -4.87 -4.88
CA VAL A 34 4.14 -3.42 -5.04
C VAL A 34 4.79 -2.81 -3.81
N TRP A 35 5.59 -1.77 -4.00
CA TRP A 35 6.16 -1.00 -2.90
C TRP A 35 6.18 0.50 -3.22
N GLY A 36 6.21 1.33 -2.18
CA GLY A 36 6.26 2.78 -2.28
C GLY A 36 6.04 3.47 -0.95
N GLU A 37 6.18 4.79 -0.92
CA GLU A 37 5.92 5.57 0.29
C GLU A 37 4.41 5.75 0.48
N LEU A 38 3.89 5.34 1.64
CA LEU A 38 2.48 5.49 1.97
C LEU A 38 2.13 6.97 2.19
N ARG A 39 1.23 7.51 1.36
CA ARG A 39 0.76 8.90 1.45
C ARG A 39 -0.61 9.00 2.09
N GLU A 40 -1.51 8.07 1.78
CA GLU A 40 -2.85 8.01 2.36
C GLU A 40 -3.29 6.56 2.55
N VAL A 41 -4.12 6.35 3.56
CA VAL A 41 -4.80 5.08 3.81
C VAL A 41 -6.25 5.38 4.16
N HIS A 42 -7.18 4.71 3.47
CA HIS A 42 -8.61 4.82 3.69
C HIS A 42 -9.18 3.43 4.00
N HIS A 43 -9.97 3.37 5.06
CA HIS A 43 -10.68 2.17 5.47
C HIS A 43 -12.13 2.28 4.99
N ASP A 44 -12.39 1.74 3.81
CA ASP A 44 -13.73 1.74 3.24
C ASP A 44 -14.65 0.71 3.93
N ALA A 45 -15.96 0.91 3.78
CA ALA A 45 -16.95 -0.03 4.28
C ALA A 45 -16.91 -1.33 3.46
N GLY A 46 -16.29 -2.37 4.00
CA GLY A 46 -16.15 -3.67 3.34
C GLY A 46 -14.78 -4.31 3.61
N ASP A 47 -14.37 -5.22 2.72
CA ASP A 47 -13.10 -5.98 2.82
C ASP A 47 -11.92 -5.30 2.11
N GLU A 48 -12.03 -4.01 1.83
CA GLU A 48 -11.08 -3.25 1.01
C GLU A 48 -10.43 -2.13 1.83
N ILE A 49 -9.11 -2.03 1.69
CA ILE A 49 -8.26 -0.99 2.25
C ILE A 49 -7.63 -0.28 1.06
N VAL A 50 -7.89 1.02 0.92
CA VAL A 50 -7.32 1.81 -0.19
C VAL A 50 -6.07 2.50 0.30
N VAL A 51 -4.93 2.22 -0.35
CA VAL A 51 -3.66 2.87 -0.07
C VAL A 51 -3.23 3.70 -1.27
N TRP A 52 -2.67 4.87 -0.99
CA TRP A 52 -2.06 5.71 -1.99
C TRP A 52 -0.56 5.75 -1.79
N LEU A 53 0.18 5.32 -2.81
CA LEU A 53 1.64 5.23 -2.77
C LEU A 53 2.25 6.27 -3.70
N ALA A 54 3.27 6.97 -3.20
CA ALA A 54 4.18 7.74 -4.05
C ALA A 54 5.40 6.88 -4.43
N SER A 55 5.94 7.16 -5.62
CA SER A 55 7.26 6.64 -5.98
C SER A 55 8.31 7.17 -5.00
N LEU A 56 9.33 6.36 -4.72
CA LEU A 56 10.49 6.76 -3.93
C LEU A 56 11.49 7.61 -4.73
N SER A 57 11.30 7.73 -6.05
CA SER A 57 12.13 8.58 -6.92
C SER A 57 11.74 10.06 -6.76
N GLU A 58 12.73 10.93 -6.54
CA GLU A 58 12.56 12.38 -6.37
C GLU A 58 11.91 13.07 -7.59
N ASP A 59 11.97 12.45 -8.77
CA ASP A 59 11.54 13.04 -10.05
C ASP A 59 10.02 13.03 -10.29
N MET A 60 9.22 12.37 -9.43
CA MET A 60 7.78 12.16 -9.67
C MET A 60 6.88 13.24 -9.05
N GLY A 61 7.42 14.36 -8.56
CA GLY A 61 6.65 15.57 -8.27
C GLY A 61 5.47 15.44 -7.28
N GLY A 62 5.44 14.38 -6.46
CA GLY A 62 4.31 14.10 -5.54
C GLY A 62 3.16 13.31 -6.16
N GLU A 63 3.33 12.76 -7.37
CA GLU A 63 2.37 11.82 -7.95
C GLU A 63 2.17 10.59 -7.05
N LYS A 64 0.91 10.21 -6.88
CA LYS A 64 0.50 9.06 -6.09
C LYS A 64 -0.38 8.14 -6.93
N SER A 65 -0.15 6.84 -6.78
CA SER A 65 -0.96 5.78 -7.38
C SER A 65 -1.83 5.12 -6.33
N GLU A 66 -3.09 4.86 -6.69
CA GLU A 66 -4.06 4.18 -5.84
C GLU A 66 -3.94 2.66 -5.97
N PHE A 67 -4.01 1.97 -4.85
CA PHE A 67 -4.07 0.51 -4.78
C PHE A 67 -5.14 0.06 -3.80
N VAL A 68 -5.96 -0.90 -4.24
CA VAL A 68 -6.91 -1.60 -3.36
C VAL A 68 -6.23 -2.85 -2.82
N VAL A 69 -6.13 -2.93 -1.51
CA VAL A 69 -5.56 -4.05 -0.75
C VAL A 69 -6.68 -4.71 0.04
N ARG A 70 -6.77 -6.04 -0.02
CA ARG A 70 -7.80 -6.77 0.73
C ARG A 70 -7.45 -6.84 2.21
N ARG A 71 -8.47 -6.82 3.08
CA ARG A 71 -8.32 -7.19 4.49
C ARG A 71 -7.62 -8.55 4.64
N GLY A 72 -6.83 -8.70 5.69
CA GLY A 72 -6.01 -9.90 5.92
C GLY A 72 -4.72 -9.96 5.11
N THR A 73 -4.52 -9.07 4.13
CA THR A 73 -3.26 -9.04 3.35
C THR A 73 -2.11 -8.62 4.25
N LYS A 74 -0.99 -9.35 4.17
CA LYS A 74 0.24 -8.97 4.87
C LYS A 74 0.92 -7.80 4.17
N VAL A 75 1.27 -6.79 4.95
CA VAL A 75 2.00 -5.61 4.50
C VAL A 75 3.29 -5.52 5.31
N THR A 76 4.42 -5.41 4.61
CA THR A 76 5.70 -5.07 5.24
C THR A 76 5.82 -3.56 5.31
N VAL A 77 6.10 -3.01 6.48
CA VAL A 77 6.36 -1.59 6.71
C VAL A 77 7.83 -1.42 7.09
N VAL A 78 8.60 -0.67 6.29
CA VAL A 78 10.05 -0.49 6.46
C VAL A 78 10.35 0.67 7.42
#